data_AF-A0A8I2BHG2-F1
#
_entry.id   AF-A0A8I2BHG2-F1
#
_cell.length_a   1.000
_cell.length_b   1.000
_cell.length_c   1.000
_cell.angle_alpha   90.00
_cell.angle_beta   90.00
_cell.angle_gamma   90.00
#
_symmetry.space_group_name_H-M   'P 1'
#
loop_
_entity.id
_entity.type
_entity.pdbx_description
1 polymer ?
#
loop_
_entity_poly.entity_id
_entity_poly.type
_entity_poly.pdbx_seq_one_letter_code
_entity_poly.pdbx_strand_id
1 'polypeptide(L)'
;MIAANKPPRDSFKQRHHVAAFTVLEQFAQGLVHQARNNGGSITEDQIIKAIDSLRDKEELFDTAWAVLEADIELIKAREHAAVRHDPFGRLMVSRFDHLLEGNEAGDTEHGALSRTILQPFFKVIRMMVGMDMLQEIDREIHEIIEAHADEDDELRNPAEYWDHLAKAPEVRSRINLVFARMALHFSNYEHRKKWLIQLVNDNMTVGEQRWEFTETHCIRLLDALFADVRKTLAVPEHSAELVARMGSENVTTLRHVVKCIDADVARLSA
;
A
#
# COMPACT_ATOMS: atom_id res chain seq x y z
N MET A 1 9.27 13.72 -38.29
CA MET A 1 9.76 13.08 -37.05
C MET A 1 9.47 14.02 -35.89
N ILE A 2 8.38 13.81 -35.18
CA ILE A 2 8.04 14.57 -33.98
C ILE A 2 8.65 13.80 -32.81
N ALA A 3 9.65 14.38 -32.16
CA ALA A 3 10.21 13.84 -30.93
C ALA A 3 9.12 13.94 -29.85
N ALA A 4 8.59 12.78 -29.44
CA ALA A 4 7.72 12.70 -28.27
C ALA A 4 8.57 13.05 -27.04
N ASN A 5 8.39 14.29 -26.55
CA ASN A 5 8.94 14.75 -25.29
C ASN A 5 8.27 13.94 -24.18
N LYS A 6 8.95 12.86 -23.76
CA LYS A 6 8.54 12.04 -22.62
C LYS A 6 8.63 12.97 -21.38
N PRO A 7 7.54 13.21 -20.64
CA PRO A 7 7.62 14.05 -19.45
C PRO A 7 8.62 13.42 -18.47
N PRO A 8 9.40 14.22 -17.72
CA PRO A 8 10.32 13.67 -16.74
C PRO A 8 9.50 12.88 -15.72
N ARG A 9 9.92 11.63 -15.46
CA ARG A 9 9.38 10.82 -14.36
C ARG A 9 9.90 11.41 -13.04
N ASP A 10 9.33 12.53 -12.62
CA ASP A 10 9.57 13.09 -11.29
C ASP A 10 8.82 12.24 -10.27
N SER A 11 9.53 11.29 -9.68
CA SER A 11 8.97 10.42 -8.64
C SER A 11 8.61 11.23 -7.40
N PHE A 12 7.55 10.83 -6.69
CA PHE A 12 7.14 11.37 -5.39
C PHE A 12 8.34 11.51 -4.42
N LYS A 13 9.20 10.49 -4.38
CA LYS A 13 10.46 10.51 -3.61
C LYS A 13 11.40 11.63 -4.05
N GLN A 14 11.54 11.89 -5.34
CA GLN A 14 12.40 12.96 -5.86
C GLN A 14 11.89 14.34 -5.45
N ARG A 15 10.58 14.59 -5.52
CA ARG A 15 9.98 15.87 -5.15
C ARG A 15 10.08 16.15 -3.65
N HIS A 16 9.83 15.14 -2.81
CA HIS A 16 10.04 15.26 -1.36
C HIS A 16 11.52 15.37 -0.98
N HIS A 17 12.40 14.66 -1.68
CA HIS A 17 13.85 14.77 -1.47
C HIS A 17 14.36 16.17 -1.82
N VAL A 18 13.89 16.77 -2.92
CA VAL A 18 14.24 18.16 -3.29
C VAL A 18 13.71 19.16 -2.26
N ALA A 19 12.45 19.05 -1.84
CA ALA A 19 11.87 19.95 -0.84
C ALA A 19 12.61 19.88 0.51
N ALA A 20 12.96 18.68 0.99
CA ALA A 20 13.75 18.49 2.20
C ALA A 20 15.17 19.05 2.06
N PHE A 21 15.81 18.85 0.90
CA PHE A 21 17.14 19.40 0.63
C PHE A 21 17.14 20.93 0.54
N THR A 22 16.09 21.56 0.01
CA THR A 22 16.00 23.03 -0.04
C THR A 22 15.99 23.65 1.36
N VAL A 23 15.31 23.03 2.33
CA VAL A 23 15.33 23.48 3.73
C VAL A 23 16.72 23.33 4.35
N LEU A 24 17.40 22.20 4.09
CA LEU A 24 18.76 21.96 4.56
C LEU A 24 19.78 22.92 3.93
N GLU A 25 19.62 23.26 2.65
CA GLU A 25 20.46 24.22 1.94
C GLU A 25 20.29 25.64 2.50
N GLN A 26 19.06 26.06 2.79
CA GLN A 26 18.81 27.36 3.42
C GLN A 26 19.37 27.43 4.83
N PHE A 27 19.27 26.35 5.62
CA PHE A 27 19.91 26.27 6.93
C PHE A 27 21.45 26.36 6.81
N ALA A 28 22.05 25.63 5.87
CA ALA A 28 23.48 25.67 5.61
C ALA A 28 23.93 27.08 5.19
N GLN A 29 23.16 27.77 4.34
CA GLN A 29 23.43 29.16 3.96
C GLN A 29 23.34 30.12 5.15
N GLY A 30 22.38 29.91 6.06
CA GLY A 30 22.26 30.67 7.31
C GLY A 30 23.47 30.51 8.22
N LEU A 31 23.97 29.28 8.37
CA LEU A 31 25.20 29.00 9.11
C LEU A 31 26.42 29.65 8.45
N VAL A 32 26.55 29.56 7.12
CA VAL A 32 27.63 30.22 6.38
C VAL A 32 27.60 31.74 6.57
N HIS A 33 26.41 32.35 6.59
CA HIS A 33 26.26 33.78 6.86
C HIS A 33 26.69 34.15 8.29
N GLN A 34 26.28 33.36 9.29
CA GLN A 34 26.73 33.57 10.67
C GLN A 34 28.24 33.38 10.84
N ALA A 35 28.84 32.38 10.16
CA ALA A 35 30.29 32.18 10.18
C ALA A 35 31.03 33.41 9.63
N ARG A 36 30.56 33.94 8.49
CA ARG A 36 31.15 35.13 7.86
C ARG A 36 31.10 36.36 8.78
N ASN A 37 30.01 36.52 9.52
CA ASN A 37 29.84 37.64 10.46
C ASN A 37 30.66 37.46 11.76
N ASN A 38 31.15 36.25 12.05
CA ASN A 38 31.93 35.91 13.26
C ASN A 38 33.34 35.41 12.93
N GLY A 39 33.97 35.98 11.91
CA GLY A 39 35.39 35.73 11.61
C GLY A 39 35.70 34.32 11.07
N GLY A 40 34.71 33.65 10.49
CA GLY A 40 34.84 32.31 9.90
C GLY A 40 34.58 31.16 10.87
N SER A 41 34.13 31.44 12.10
CA SER A 41 33.82 30.42 13.11
C SER A 41 32.36 30.47 13.55
N ILE A 42 31.81 29.32 13.93
CA ILE A 42 30.49 29.18 14.52
C ILE A 42 30.64 28.40 15.82
N THR A 43 30.01 28.88 16.90
CA THR A 43 29.95 28.16 18.18
C THR A 43 28.74 27.26 18.27
N GLU A 44 28.78 26.26 19.16
CA GLU A 44 27.66 25.34 19.40
C GLU A 44 26.35 26.09 19.76
N ASP A 45 26.43 27.09 20.63
CA ASP A 45 25.32 27.98 20.98
C ASP A 45 24.70 28.70 19.77
N GLN A 46 25.53 29.07 18.78
CA GLN A 46 25.06 29.74 17.57
C GLN A 46 24.33 28.77 16.63
N ILE A 47 24.80 27.51 16.56
CA ILE A 47 24.12 26.45 15.80
C ILE A 47 22.74 26.18 16.41
N ILE A 48 22.66 26.03 17.74
CA ILE A 48 21.39 25.78 18.44
C ILE A 48 20.43 26.96 18.24
N LYS A 49 20.89 28.20 18.41
CA LYS A 49 20.08 29.39 18.15
C LYS A 49 19.63 29.50 16.70
N ALA A 50 20.46 29.10 15.74
CA ALA A 50 20.09 29.08 14.33
C ALA A 50 18.96 28.08 14.07
N ILE A 51 19.05 26.87 14.62
CA ILE A 51 17.99 25.85 14.54
C ILE A 51 16.69 26.33 15.19
N ASP A 52 16.76 26.92 16.38
CA ASP A 52 15.57 27.41 17.07
C ASP A 52 14.92 28.59 16.32
N SER A 53 15.73 29.46 15.69
CA SER A 53 15.21 30.55 14.85
C SER A 53 14.55 30.08 13.55
N LEU A 54 14.85 28.86 13.10
CA LEU A 54 14.16 28.22 11.97
C LEU A 54 12.86 27.55 12.42
N ARG A 55 12.82 27.02 13.64
CA ARG A 55 11.62 26.41 14.24
C ARG A 55 10.46 27.41 14.32
N ASP A 56 10.77 28.67 14.60
CA ASP A 56 9.79 29.75 14.75
C ASP A 56 9.38 30.42 13.42
N LYS A 57 9.91 29.95 12.28
CA LYS A 57 9.61 30.48 10.94
C LYS A 57 8.83 29.46 10.13
N GLU A 58 7.53 29.37 10.40
CA GLU A 58 6.60 28.50 9.65
C GLU A 58 6.69 28.73 8.13
N GLU A 59 6.91 29.99 7.69
CA GLU A 59 7.04 30.38 6.28
C GLU A 59 8.15 29.65 5.50
N LEU A 60 9.20 29.17 6.18
CA LEU A 60 10.27 28.41 5.52
C LEU A 60 9.84 27.01 5.11
N PHE A 61 8.84 26.47 5.80
CA PHE A 61 8.25 25.17 5.50
C PHE A 61 7.05 25.30 4.56
N ASP A 62 6.47 26.49 4.36
CA ASP A 62 5.28 26.70 3.52
C ASP A 62 5.42 26.13 2.11
N THR A 63 6.59 26.21 1.49
CA THR A 63 6.78 25.63 0.14
C THR A 63 6.85 24.10 0.18
N ALA A 64 7.53 23.53 1.18
CA ALA A 64 7.57 22.09 1.38
C ALA A 64 6.21 21.54 1.82
N TRP A 65 5.47 22.32 2.61
CA TRP A 65 4.14 22.05 3.10
C TRP A 65 3.11 22.18 1.99
N ALA A 66 3.17 23.20 1.14
CA ALA A 66 2.29 23.36 -0.01
C ALA A 66 2.49 22.26 -1.05
N VAL A 67 3.72 21.77 -1.26
CA VAL A 67 3.98 20.60 -2.11
C VAL A 67 3.40 19.33 -1.47
N LEU A 68 3.58 19.16 -0.15
CA LEU A 68 3.01 18.05 0.60
C LEU A 68 1.48 18.08 0.62
N GLU A 69 0.88 19.26 0.82
CA GLU A 69 -0.56 19.50 0.91
C GLU A 69 -1.21 19.37 -0.46
N ALA A 70 -0.58 19.89 -1.52
CA ALA A 70 -1.03 19.66 -2.89
C ALA A 70 -0.98 18.18 -3.28
N ASP A 71 0.10 17.46 -2.94
CA ASP A 71 0.18 16.00 -3.19
C ASP A 71 -0.79 15.22 -2.28
N ILE A 72 -1.03 15.65 -1.03
CA ILE A 72 -2.05 15.07 -0.14
C ILE A 72 -3.45 15.31 -0.67
N GLU A 73 -3.77 16.50 -1.16
CA GLU A 73 -5.07 16.81 -1.77
C GLU A 73 -5.23 16.09 -3.10
N LEU A 74 -4.15 15.88 -3.86
CA LEU A 74 -4.17 15.03 -5.06
C LEU A 74 -4.37 13.55 -4.71
N ILE A 75 -3.75 13.07 -3.62
CA ILE A 75 -3.95 11.73 -3.07
C ILE A 75 -5.37 11.57 -2.55
N LYS A 76 -5.92 12.54 -1.80
CA LYS A 76 -7.30 12.53 -1.30
C LYS A 76 -8.31 12.62 -2.43
N ALA A 77 -8.13 13.51 -3.41
CA ALA A 77 -8.99 13.60 -4.58
C ALA A 77 -8.96 12.29 -5.40
N ARG A 78 -7.78 11.66 -5.50
CA ARG A 78 -7.62 10.34 -6.09
C ARG A 78 -8.22 9.24 -5.21
N GLU A 79 -8.16 9.32 -3.88
CA GLU A 79 -8.78 8.38 -2.94
C GLU A 79 -10.32 8.46 -3.00
N HIS A 80 -10.91 9.66 -3.04
CA HIS A 80 -12.35 9.87 -3.15
C HIS A 80 -12.92 9.48 -4.52
N ALA A 81 -12.15 9.60 -5.60
CA ALA A 81 -12.52 9.10 -6.93
C ALA A 81 -12.25 7.58 -7.10
N ALA A 82 -11.18 7.06 -6.49
CA ALA A 82 -10.73 5.67 -6.60
C ALA A 82 -11.63 4.69 -5.85
N VAL A 83 -12.31 5.04 -4.76
CA VAL A 83 -13.21 4.07 -4.09
C VAL A 83 -14.32 3.56 -5.02
N ARG A 84 -14.67 4.29 -6.08
CA ARG A 84 -15.56 3.80 -7.14
C ARG A 84 -14.83 3.17 -8.34
N HIS A 85 -13.59 3.59 -8.64
CA HIS A 85 -12.76 3.16 -9.78
C HIS A 85 -11.36 2.60 -9.39
N ASP A 86 -11.24 1.81 -8.32
CA ASP A 86 -9.99 1.14 -7.90
C ASP A 86 -10.11 -0.37 -8.15
N PRO A 87 -9.72 -0.85 -9.34
CA PRO A 87 -9.77 -2.28 -9.65
C PRO A 87 -8.97 -3.11 -8.65
N PHE A 88 -7.78 -2.64 -8.25
CA PHE A 88 -6.94 -3.34 -7.28
C PHE A 88 -7.61 -3.44 -5.91
N GLY A 89 -8.14 -2.33 -5.40
CA GLY A 89 -8.90 -2.29 -4.15
C GLY A 89 -10.11 -3.23 -4.16
N ARG A 90 -10.87 -3.27 -5.25
CA ARG A 90 -12.03 -4.17 -5.41
C ARG A 90 -11.63 -5.64 -5.47
N LEU A 91 -10.59 -5.98 -6.23
CA LEU A 91 -10.05 -7.33 -6.33
C LEU A 91 -9.43 -7.80 -5.02
N MET A 92 -8.87 -6.90 -4.21
CA MET A 92 -8.44 -7.22 -2.85
C MET A 92 -9.63 -7.52 -1.95
N VAL A 93 -10.65 -6.66 -1.94
CA VAL A 93 -11.85 -6.85 -1.09
C VAL A 93 -12.57 -8.13 -1.43
N SER A 94 -12.69 -8.51 -2.71
CA SER A 94 -13.34 -9.78 -3.09
C SER A 94 -12.65 -11.03 -2.52
N ARG A 95 -11.41 -10.93 -2.02
CA ARG A 95 -10.74 -12.06 -1.34
C ARG A 95 -11.20 -12.28 0.09
N PHE A 96 -11.67 -11.23 0.76
CA PHE A 96 -11.99 -11.25 2.20
C PHE A 96 -13.35 -10.63 2.52
N ASP A 97 -14.18 -10.39 1.51
CA ASP A 97 -15.50 -9.77 1.67
C ASP A 97 -16.39 -10.52 2.67
N HIS A 98 -16.36 -11.85 2.66
CA HIS A 98 -17.04 -12.73 3.59
C HIS A 98 -16.65 -12.50 5.06
N LEU A 99 -15.47 -11.93 5.32
CA LEU A 99 -15.01 -11.57 6.67
C LEU A 99 -15.52 -10.21 7.16
N LEU A 100 -16.07 -9.37 6.27
CA LEU A 100 -16.57 -8.05 6.64
C LEU A 100 -17.90 -8.15 7.40
N GLU A 101 -18.12 -7.20 8.32
CA GLU A 101 -19.38 -7.09 9.06
C GLU A 101 -20.60 -7.04 8.12
N GLY A 102 -21.71 -7.63 8.51
CA GLY A 102 -22.93 -7.68 7.70
C GLY A 102 -22.87 -8.63 6.49
N ASN A 103 -21.79 -9.40 6.33
CA ASN A 103 -21.71 -10.53 5.41
C ASN A 103 -21.72 -11.86 6.18
N GLU A 104 -21.00 -12.88 5.70
CA GLU A 104 -20.99 -14.24 6.28
C GLU A 104 -20.42 -14.28 7.72
N ALA A 105 -19.50 -13.37 8.06
CA ALA A 105 -18.88 -13.30 9.39
C ALA A 105 -19.77 -12.68 10.49
N GLY A 106 -20.96 -12.17 10.17
CA GLY A 106 -21.87 -11.57 11.15
C GLY A 106 -21.46 -10.15 11.54
N ASP A 107 -21.53 -9.80 12.82
CA ASP A 107 -21.18 -8.47 13.33
C ASP A 107 -19.75 -8.41 13.91
N THR A 108 -19.31 -7.20 14.28
CA THR A 108 -17.99 -6.98 14.87
C THR A 108 -17.84 -7.56 16.27
N GLU A 109 -18.94 -7.80 17.01
CA GLU A 109 -18.92 -8.45 18.33
C GLU A 109 -18.59 -9.95 18.21
N HIS A 110 -18.98 -10.58 17.10
CA HIS A 110 -18.66 -11.96 16.76
C HIS A 110 -17.31 -12.11 16.01
N GLY A 111 -16.53 -11.02 15.91
CA GLY A 111 -15.19 -11.03 15.33
C GLY A 111 -15.15 -10.82 13.81
N ALA A 112 -16.18 -10.20 13.23
CA ALA A 112 -16.14 -9.71 11.86
C ALA A 112 -15.22 -8.48 11.73
N LEU A 113 -14.68 -8.30 10.53
CA LEU A 113 -13.89 -7.13 10.17
C LEU A 113 -14.81 -5.92 9.97
N SER A 114 -14.59 -4.84 10.74
CA SER A 114 -15.29 -3.58 10.53
C SER A 114 -15.00 -3.03 9.13
N ARG A 115 -16.01 -2.49 8.43
CA ARG A 115 -15.78 -1.83 7.13
C ARG A 115 -14.89 -0.58 7.24
N THR A 116 -14.75 -0.02 8.44
CA THR A 116 -13.88 1.14 8.68
C THR A 116 -12.41 0.82 8.43
N ILE A 117 -12.00 -0.47 8.43
CA ILE A 117 -10.60 -0.85 8.16
C ILE A 117 -10.19 -0.68 6.72
N LEU A 118 -11.14 -0.65 5.77
CA LEU A 118 -10.81 -0.72 4.34
C LEU A 118 -9.87 0.40 3.92
N GLN A 119 -10.16 1.64 4.36
CA GLN A 119 -9.35 2.81 4.04
C GLN A 119 -7.94 2.72 4.66
N PRO A 120 -7.77 2.53 5.99
CA PRO A 120 -6.45 2.32 6.60
C PRO A 120 -5.69 1.14 6.01
N PHE A 121 -6.36 0.02 5.77
CA PHE A 121 -5.75 -1.18 5.21
C PHE A 121 -5.18 -0.91 3.81
N PHE A 122 -5.96 -0.35 2.90
CA PHE A 122 -5.48 -0.03 1.55
C PHE A 122 -4.32 0.95 1.58
N LYS A 123 -4.38 1.96 2.46
CA LYS A 123 -3.27 2.90 2.65
C LYS A 123 -1.98 2.17 3.06
N VAL A 124 -2.05 1.27 4.05
CA VAL A 124 -0.87 0.53 4.53
C VAL A 124 -0.34 -0.45 3.48
N ILE A 125 -1.22 -1.14 2.74
CA ILE A 125 -0.82 -2.01 1.63
C ILE A 125 -0.10 -1.20 0.55
N ARG A 126 -0.64 -0.04 0.18
CA ARG A 126 -0.01 0.85 -0.80
C ARG A 126 1.36 1.36 -0.33
N MET A 127 1.50 1.67 0.96
CA MET A 127 2.78 2.04 1.57
C MET A 127 3.78 0.87 1.56
N MET A 128 3.33 -0.36 1.80
CA MET A 128 4.17 -1.55 1.83
C MET A 128 4.71 -1.94 0.45
N VAL A 129 3.83 -1.89 -0.56
CA VAL A 129 4.13 -2.27 -1.94
C VAL A 129 4.91 -1.17 -2.66
N GLY A 130 4.62 0.09 -2.37
CA GLY A 130 5.25 1.25 -2.98
C GLY A 130 4.67 1.60 -4.36
N MET A 131 4.89 2.85 -4.81
CA MET A 131 4.24 3.40 -6.00
C MET A 131 4.64 2.70 -7.31
N ASP A 132 5.88 2.24 -7.43
CA ASP A 132 6.36 1.61 -8.67
C ASP A 132 5.66 0.27 -8.91
N MET A 133 5.55 -0.55 -7.86
CA MET A 133 4.86 -1.83 -7.90
C MET A 133 3.34 -1.66 -8.02
N LEU A 134 2.75 -0.65 -7.38
CA LEU A 134 1.33 -0.34 -7.56
C LEU A 134 1.01 0.05 -8.99
N GLN A 135 1.87 0.84 -9.65
CA GLN A 135 1.68 1.18 -11.06
C GLN A 135 1.80 -0.05 -11.96
N GLU A 136 2.71 -0.97 -11.65
CA GLU A 136 2.83 -2.23 -12.37
C GLU A 136 1.58 -3.10 -12.19
N ILE A 137 1.12 -3.25 -10.95
CA ILE A 137 -0.11 -3.98 -10.60
C ILE A 137 -1.33 -3.35 -11.26
N ASP A 138 -1.50 -2.04 -11.15
CA ASP A 138 -2.60 -1.31 -11.76
C ASP A 138 -2.59 -1.49 -13.28
N ARG A 139 -1.42 -1.36 -13.92
CA ARG A 139 -1.28 -1.60 -15.35
C ARG A 139 -1.64 -3.03 -15.72
N GLU A 140 -1.11 -4.02 -15.00
CA GLU A 140 -1.42 -5.44 -15.25
C GLU A 140 -2.93 -5.71 -15.09
N ILE A 141 -3.59 -5.09 -14.11
CA ILE A 141 -5.04 -5.22 -13.92
C ILE A 141 -5.81 -4.53 -15.05
N HIS A 142 -5.39 -3.34 -15.49
CA HIS A 142 -6.04 -2.67 -16.63
C HIS A 142 -5.86 -3.45 -17.93
N GLU A 143 -4.67 -4.00 -18.20
CA GLU A 143 -4.43 -4.86 -19.37
C GLU A 143 -5.31 -6.12 -19.34
N ILE A 144 -5.59 -6.66 -18.14
CA ILE A 144 -6.52 -7.78 -17.98
C ILE A 144 -7.94 -7.33 -18.29
N ILE A 145 -8.39 -6.21 -17.72
CA ILE A 145 -9.73 -5.67 -17.95
C ILE A 145 -9.95 -5.38 -19.43
N GLU A 146 -9.03 -4.69 -20.09
CA GLU A 146 -9.12 -4.36 -21.52
C GLU A 146 -9.16 -5.62 -22.40
N ALA A 147 -8.41 -6.66 -22.05
CA ALA A 147 -8.42 -7.92 -22.79
C ALA A 147 -9.70 -8.76 -22.59
N HIS A 148 -10.49 -8.48 -21.54
CA HIS A 148 -11.70 -9.23 -21.17
C HIS A 148 -12.95 -8.34 -21.18
N ALA A 149 -12.85 -7.10 -21.63
CA ALA A 149 -13.99 -6.21 -21.84
C ALA A 149 -14.70 -6.65 -23.12
N ASP A 150 -15.71 -7.50 -22.99
CA ASP A 150 -16.63 -7.79 -24.08
C ASP A 150 -17.55 -6.57 -24.32
N GLU A 151 -17.86 -6.27 -25.59
CA GLU A 151 -18.74 -5.16 -25.98
C GLU A 151 -20.17 -5.28 -25.37
N ASP A 152 -20.56 -6.48 -24.92
CA ASP A 152 -21.86 -6.77 -24.29
C ASP A 152 -21.90 -6.56 -22.76
N ASP A 153 -20.75 -6.33 -22.10
CA ASP A 153 -20.65 -6.26 -20.63
C ASP A 153 -20.86 -4.83 -20.06
N GLU A 154 -21.03 -3.82 -20.93
CA GLU A 154 -21.27 -2.41 -20.54
C GLU A 154 -22.61 -2.17 -19.80
N LEU A 155 -23.49 -3.17 -19.71
CA LEU A 155 -24.85 -3.04 -19.15
C LEU A 155 -25.07 -3.74 -17.80
N ARG A 156 -24.06 -4.40 -17.20
CA ARG A 156 -24.22 -5.09 -15.91
C ARG A 156 -23.87 -4.20 -14.71
N ASN A 157 -24.53 -4.48 -13.59
CA ASN A 157 -24.23 -3.87 -12.30
C ASN A 157 -22.72 -3.95 -12.04
N PRO A 158 -22.02 -2.83 -11.77
CA PRO A 158 -20.57 -2.82 -11.59
C PRO A 158 -20.08 -3.86 -10.57
N ALA A 159 -20.84 -4.13 -9.50
CA ALA A 159 -20.46 -5.15 -8.51
C ALA A 159 -20.44 -6.58 -9.08
N GLU A 160 -21.43 -6.92 -9.91
CA GLU A 160 -21.53 -8.24 -10.55
C GLU A 160 -20.46 -8.42 -11.63
N TYR A 161 -20.11 -7.34 -12.35
CA TYR A 161 -19.02 -7.34 -13.33
C TYR A 161 -17.69 -7.72 -12.68
N TRP A 162 -17.33 -7.10 -11.55
CA TRP A 162 -16.05 -7.39 -10.87
C TRP A 162 -15.98 -8.80 -10.31
N ASP A 163 -17.09 -9.31 -9.77
CA ASP A 163 -17.16 -10.68 -9.27
C ASP A 163 -17.08 -11.71 -10.42
N HIS A 164 -17.71 -11.41 -11.56
CA HIS A 164 -17.60 -12.24 -12.76
C HIS A 164 -16.18 -12.26 -13.33
N LEU A 165 -15.57 -11.08 -13.49
CA LEU A 165 -14.22 -10.92 -14.01
C LEU A 165 -13.19 -11.63 -13.11
N ALA A 166 -13.32 -11.53 -11.78
CA ALA A 166 -12.43 -12.21 -10.83
C ALA A 166 -12.52 -13.75 -10.91
N LYS A 167 -13.63 -14.29 -11.41
CA LYS A 167 -13.86 -15.75 -11.56
C LYS A 167 -13.32 -16.32 -12.86
N ALA A 168 -13.05 -15.49 -13.87
CA ALA A 168 -12.48 -15.94 -15.14
C ALA A 168 -11.08 -16.58 -14.91
N PRO A 169 -10.80 -17.79 -15.42
CA PRO A 169 -9.55 -18.52 -15.12
C PRO A 169 -8.27 -17.76 -15.46
N GLU A 170 -8.26 -17.05 -16.59
CA GLU A 170 -7.13 -16.26 -17.09
C GLU A 170 -6.86 -15.06 -16.17
N VAL A 171 -7.94 -14.37 -15.78
CA VAL A 171 -7.90 -13.24 -14.85
C VAL A 171 -7.44 -13.70 -13.48
N ARG A 172 -7.99 -14.81 -12.97
CA ARG A 172 -7.63 -15.39 -11.68
C ARG A 172 -6.15 -15.77 -11.61
N SER A 173 -5.59 -16.37 -12.67
CA SER A 173 -4.16 -16.72 -12.73
C SER A 173 -3.26 -15.48 -12.60
N ARG A 174 -3.56 -14.42 -13.34
CA ARG A 174 -2.79 -13.16 -13.29
C ARG A 174 -2.97 -12.41 -11.97
N ILE A 175 -4.18 -12.36 -11.45
CA ILE A 175 -4.44 -11.79 -10.12
C ILE A 175 -3.67 -12.56 -9.04
N ASN A 176 -3.63 -13.90 -9.11
CA ASN A 176 -2.85 -14.70 -8.18
C ASN A 176 -1.36 -14.38 -8.25
N LEU A 177 -0.82 -14.06 -9.44
CA LEU A 177 0.55 -13.60 -9.58
C LEU A 177 0.80 -12.27 -8.86
N VAL A 178 -0.13 -11.32 -8.97
CA VAL A 178 -0.08 -10.03 -8.25
C VAL A 178 -0.05 -10.26 -6.74
N PHE A 179 -0.95 -11.09 -6.22
CA PHE A 179 -0.97 -11.44 -4.79
C PHE A 179 0.27 -12.21 -4.35
N ALA A 180 0.80 -13.09 -5.19
CA ALA A 180 2.05 -13.81 -4.92
C ALA A 180 3.25 -12.85 -4.81
N ARG A 181 3.31 -11.80 -5.65
CA ARG A 181 4.34 -10.74 -5.52
C ARG A 181 4.14 -9.94 -4.24
N MET A 182 2.90 -9.58 -3.90
CA MET A 182 2.60 -8.86 -2.66
C MET A 182 3.03 -9.64 -1.40
N ALA A 183 2.84 -10.96 -1.40
CA ALA A 183 3.26 -11.83 -0.30
C ALA A 183 4.78 -11.78 -0.03
N LEU A 184 5.61 -11.44 -1.02
CA LEU A 184 7.06 -11.31 -0.83
C LEU A 184 7.43 -10.21 0.17
N HIS A 185 6.57 -9.20 0.34
CA HIS A 185 6.75 -8.16 1.35
C HIS A 185 6.60 -8.68 2.78
N PHE A 186 6.01 -9.87 2.95
CA PHE A 186 5.86 -10.58 4.22
C PHE A 186 6.97 -11.61 4.48
N SER A 187 8.10 -11.55 3.76
CA SER A 187 9.25 -12.45 3.97
C SER A 187 9.71 -12.53 5.42
N ASN A 188 9.69 -11.39 6.14
CA ASN A 188 9.81 -11.34 7.60
C ASN A 188 8.42 -11.28 8.25
N TYR A 189 7.72 -12.42 8.23
CA TYR A 189 6.30 -12.52 8.51
C TYR A 189 5.88 -11.91 9.86
N GLU A 190 6.50 -12.32 10.96
CA GLU A 190 6.13 -11.86 12.30
C GLU A 190 6.31 -10.36 12.49
N HIS A 191 7.42 -9.82 11.97
CA HIS A 191 7.67 -8.38 12.04
C HIS A 191 6.66 -7.60 11.18
N ARG A 192 6.38 -8.09 9.97
CA ARG A 192 5.45 -7.44 9.02
C ARG A 192 4.00 -7.53 9.44
N LYS A 193 3.58 -8.63 10.07
CA LYS A 193 2.26 -8.80 10.70
C LYS A 193 2.05 -7.77 11.80
N LYS A 194 3.00 -7.66 12.74
CA LYS A 194 2.94 -6.65 13.83
C LYS A 194 2.92 -5.22 13.30
N TRP A 195 3.76 -4.94 12.31
CA TRP A 195 3.81 -3.64 11.64
C TRP A 195 2.49 -3.29 10.93
N LEU A 196 1.88 -4.26 10.24
CA LEU A 196 0.58 -4.07 9.58
C LEU A 196 -0.51 -3.75 10.59
N ILE A 197 -0.57 -4.52 11.70
CA ILE A 197 -1.55 -4.30 12.77
C ILE A 197 -1.41 -2.88 13.34
N GLN A 198 -0.19 -2.50 13.70
CA GLN A 198 0.10 -1.19 14.28
C GLN A 198 -0.32 -0.07 13.31
N LEU A 199 0.14 -0.12 12.05
CA LEU A 199 -0.16 0.97 11.13
C LEU A 199 -1.63 1.06 10.75
N VAL A 200 -2.34 -0.06 10.64
CA VAL A 200 -3.79 -0.02 10.39
C VAL A 200 -4.48 0.70 11.54
N ASN A 201 -4.18 0.32 12.79
CA ASN A 201 -4.75 0.98 13.97
C ASN A 201 -4.35 2.46 14.09
N ASP A 202 -3.10 2.81 13.80
CA ASP A 202 -2.61 4.20 13.82
C ASP A 202 -3.32 5.09 12.78
N ASN A 203 -3.85 4.48 11.70
CA ASN A 203 -4.57 5.19 10.64
C ASN A 203 -6.11 5.10 10.78
N MET A 204 -6.64 4.40 11.79
CA MET A 204 -8.07 4.37 12.06
C MET A 204 -8.53 5.72 12.63
N THR A 205 -9.62 6.26 12.11
CA THR A 205 -10.23 7.47 12.66
C THR A 205 -10.87 7.16 14.01
N VAL A 206 -10.65 8.04 15.00
CA VAL A 206 -11.24 7.88 16.34
C VAL A 206 -12.73 8.20 16.25
N GLY A 207 -13.56 7.17 16.08
CA GLY A 207 -15.02 7.24 16.20
C GLY A 207 -15.52 6.91 17.61
N GLU A 208 -16.83 7.06 17.84
CA GLU A 208 -17.48 6.82 19.14
C GLU A 208 -17.41 5.36 19.62
N GLN A 209 -17.28 4.39 18.70
CA GLN A 209 -16.97 3.00 19.00
C GLN A 209 -15.51 2.70 18.59
N ARG A 210 -14.67 2.42 19.59
CA ARG A 210 -13.25 2.13 19.38
C ARG A 210 -13.08 0.66 18.99
N TRP A 211 -13.33 0.35 17.73
CA TRP A 211 -13.00 -0.95 17.15
C TRP A 211 -11.48 -1.04 16.88
N GLU A 212 -10.87 -2.17 17.23
CA GLU A 212 -9.41 -2.38 17.09
C GLU A 212 -9.12 -3.54 16.14
N PHE A 213 -8.15 -3.33 15.24
CA PHE A 213 -7.63 -4.39 14.39
C PHE A 213 -6.67 -5.25 15.22
N THR A 214 -7.11 -6.46 15.57
CA THR A 214 -6.36 -7.38 16.44
C THR A 214 -5.49 -8.33 15.63
N GLU A 215 -4.65 -9.09 16.33
CA GLU A 215 -3.88 -10.19 15.72
C GLU A 215 -4.80 -11.25 15.07
N THR A 216 -5.91 -11.61 15.73
CA THR A 216 -6.89 -12.55 15.18
C THR A 216 -7.50 -12.02 13.87
N HIS A 217 -7.87 -10.74 13.83
CA HIS A 217 -8.37 -10.09 12.62
C HIS A 217 -7.33 -10.12 11.49
N CYS A 218 -6.07 -9.84 11.81
CA CYS A 218 -4.97 -9.87 10.86
C CYS A 218 -4.72 -11.26 10.30
N ILE A 219 -4.69 -12.30 11.14
CA ILE A 219 -4.48 -13.68 10.70
C ILE A 219 -5.60 -14.12 9.75
N ARG A 220 -6.87 -13.89 10.12
CA ARG A 220 -8.02 -14.23 9.26
C ARG A 220 -7.96 -13.51 7.93
N LEU A 221 -7.61 -12.22 7.94
CA LEU A 221 -7.45 -11.40 6.74
C LEU A 221 -6.35 -11.96 5.83
N LEU A 222 -5.16 -12.25 6.38
CA LEU A 222 -4.03 -12.78 5.59
C LEU A 222 -4.32 -14.19 5.07
N ASP A 223 -5.01 -15.03 5.83
CA ASP A 223 -5.45 -16.36 5.39
C ASP A 223 -6.38 -16.26 4.18
N ALA A 224 -7.41 -15.42 4.25
CA ALA A 224 -8.33 -15.18 3.14
C ALA A 224 -7.62 -14.57 1.91
N LEU A 225 -6.75 -13.58 2.13
CA LEU A 225 -6.03 -12.87 1.07
C LEU A 225 -5.11 -13.79 0.25
N PHE A 226 -4.47 -14.76 0.91
CA PHE A 226 -3.51 -15.66 0.28
C PHE A 226 -4.06 -17.08 0.01
N ALA A 227 -5.34 -17.34 0.29
CA ALA A 227 -5.97 -18.65 0.08
C ALA A 227 -5.80 -19.18 -1.35
N ASP A 228 -5.99 -18.33 -2.36
CA ASP A 228 -5.86 -18.74 -3.76
C ASP A 228 -4.40 -18.90 -4.21
N VAL A 229 -3.49 -18.16 -3.59
CA VAL A 229 -2.05 -18.36 -3.80
C VAL A 229 -1.62 -19.70 -3.21
N ARG A 230 -2.12 -20.06 -2.03
CA ARG A 230 -1.94 -21.39 -1.41
C ARG A 230 -2.45 -22.51 -2.33
N LYS A 231 -3.66 -22.38 -2.87
CA LYS A 231 -4.22 -23.35 -3.85
C LYS A 231 -3.33 -23.48 -5.09
N THR A 232 -2.81 -22.37 -5.60
CA THR A 232 -1.91 -22.36 -6.77
C THR A 232 -0.61 -23.08 -6.47
N LEU A 233 -0.03 -22.88 -5.28
CA LEU A 233 1.20 -23.56 -4.85
C LEU A 233 1.04 -25.06 -4.59
N ALA A 234 -0.18 -25.50 -4.24
CA ALA A 234 -0.47 -26.91 -3.98
C ALA A 234 -0.49 -27.76 -5.26
N VAL A 235 -0.71 -27.15 -6.42
CA VAL A 235 -0.73 -27.83 -7.72
C VAL A 235 0.66 -27.76 -8.35
N PRO A 236 1.34 -28.90 -8.60
CA PRO A 236 2.72 -28.90 -9.11
C PRO A 236 2.89 -28.12 -10.42
N GLU A 237 1.94 -28.25 -11.35
CA GLU A 237 1.96 -27.59 -12.65
C GLU A 237 1.87 -26.07 -12.51
N HIS A 238 0.93 -25.58 -11.70
CA HIS A 238 0.78 -24.14 -11.45
C HIS A 238 1.93 -23.57 -10.61
N SER A 239 2.48 -24.37 -9.69
CA SER A 239 3.69 -23.97 -8.95
C SER A 239 4.90 -23.86 -9.87
N ALA A 240 5.03 -24.72 -10.89
CA ALA A 240 6.11 -24.63 -11.87
C ALA A 240 5.96 -23.37 -12.74
N GLU A 241 4.73 -23.02 -13.13
CA GLU A 241 4.44 -21.77 -13.83
C GLU A 241 4.82 -20.54 -12.99
N LEU A 242 4.51 -20.53 -11.70
CA LEU A 242 4.96 -19.47 -10.79
C LEU A 242 6.48 -19.39 -10.73
N VAL A 243 7.19 -20.52 -10.62
CA VAL A 243 8.67 -20.54 -10.64
C VAL A 243 9.21 -19.94 -11.93
N ALA A 244 8.62 -20.27 -13.08
CA ALA A 244 9.01 -19.71 -14.37
C ALA A 244 8.80 -18.18 -14.45
N ARG A 245 7.74 -17.65 -13.81
CA ARG A 245 7.38 -16.23 -13.87
C ARG A 245 8.09 -15.34 -12.86
N MET A 246 8.38 -15.84 -11.66
CA MET A 246 8.97 -15.04 -10.57
C MET A 246 10.29 -15.56 -10.01
N GLY A 247 10.76 -16.73 -10.45
CA GLY A 247 11.99 -17.34 -9.97
C GLY A 247 11.80 -18.21 -8.73
N SER A 248 12.68 -19.19 -8.57
CA SER A 248 12.62 -20.22 -7.52
C SER A 248 12.77 -19.64 -6.10
N GLU A 249 13.61 -18.61 -5.93
CA GLU A 249 13.82 -17.95 -4.63
C GLU A 249 12.55 -17.25 -4.12
N ASN A 250 11.84 -16.54 -5.01
CA ASN A 250 10.59 -15.88 -4.69
C ASN A 250 9.49 -16.89 -4.35
N VAL A 251 9.38 -17.99 -5.09
CA VAL A 251 8.43 -19.07 -4.76
C VAL A 251 8.78 -19.75 -3.42
N THR A 252 10.06 -19.87 -3.09
CA THR A 252 10.50 -20.40 -1.78
C THR A 252 10.08 -19.47 -0.65
N THR A 253 10.28 -18.17 -0.82
CA THR A 253 9.82 -17.13 0.12
C THR A 253 8.30 -17.17 0.28
N LEU A 254 7.58 -17.28 -0.83
CA LEU A 254 6.13 -17.36 -0.83
C LEU A 254 5.61 -18.57 -0.05
N ARG A 255 6.21 -19.75 -0.26
CA ARG A 255 5.87 -20.97 0.50
C ARG A 255 6.15 -20.79 2.00
N HIS A 256 7.24 -20.11 2.35
CA HIS A 256 7.54 -19.81 3.74
C HIS A 256 6.45 -18.92 4.37
N VAL A 257 6.04 -17.84 3.69
CA VAL A 257 4.96 -16.95 4.16
C VAL A 257 3.65 -17.71 4.36
N VAL A 258 3.23 -18.52 3.38
CA VAL A 258 2.01 -19.34 3.48
C VAL A 258 2.10 -20.29 4.68
N LYS A 259 3.24 -20.96 4.88
CA LYS A 259 3.45 -21.85 6.03
C LYS A 259 3.34 -21.12 7.38
N CYS A 260 3.83 -19.89 7.47
CA CYS A 260 3.68 -19.08 8.68
C CYS A 260 2.21 -18.75 8.95
N ILE A 261 1.44 -18.38 7.91
CA ILE A 261 0.00 -18.13 8.03
C ILE A 261 -0.72 -19.40 8.48
N ASP A 262 -0.39 -20.57 7.91
CA ASP A 262 -1.00 -21.85 8.31
C ASP A 262 -0.75 -22.17 9.79
N ALA A 263 0.45 -21.87 10.29
CA ALA A 263 0.78 -22.04 11.70
C ALA A 263 -0.01 -21.08 12.60
N ASP A 264 -0.26 -19.84 12.16
CA ASP A 264 -1.09 -18.88 12.88
C ASP A 264 -2.56 -19.32 12.94
N VAL A 265 -3.11 -19.76 11.82
CA VAL A 265 -4.49 -20.28 11.74
C VAL A 265 -4.67 -21.50 12.63
N ALA A 266 -3.70 -22.43 12.63
CA ALA A 266 -3.72 -23.59 13.51
C ALA A 266 -3.70 -23.20 15.00
N ARG A 267 -2.94 -22.16 15.37
CA ARG A 267 -2.93 -21.63 16.75
C ARG A 267 -4.24 -20.99 17.17
N LEU A 268 -4.97 -20.36 16.24
CA LEU A 268 -6.29 -19.79 16.54
C LEU A 268 -7.40 -20.83 16.69
N SER A 269 -7.20 -22.02 16.11
CA SER A 269 -8.18 -23.12 16.11
C SER A 269 -7.96 -24.12 17.26
N ALA A 270 -6.89 -23.95 18.04
CA ALA A 270 -6.50 -24.80 19.17
C ALA A 270 -6.99 -24.22 20.50
#